data_AF-A0A1J0VRL5-F1
#
_entry.id   AF-A0A1J0VRL5-F1
#
_cell.length_a   1.000
_cell.length_b   1.000
_cell.length_c   1.000
_cell.angle_alpha   90.00
_cell.angle_beta   90.00
_cell.angle_gamma   90.00
#
_symmetry.space_group_name_H-M   'P 1'
#
loop_
_entity.id
_entity.type
_entity.pdbx_description
1 polymer ?
#
loop_
_entity_poly.entity_id
_entity_poly.type
_entity_poly.pdbx_seq_one_letter_code
_entity_poly.pdbx_strand_id
1 'polypeptide(L)'
;MGRPPKHDVDRLLDAAAELLAGGGPAAVTMSGVAKAAGAPSGSVYHRFPDRPALLAALWTRALRGFHEDLFAALSLEDPQEAIRRSARASLDWARRNPREARVLLAGARELDEQNWSEQARADTARANAALHAALSALIANTGDTAPDAADRALLAVVDLPYAMIRRYLSVGRQIPDHAPELAEQAAAALFAMRPS
;
A
#
# COMPACT_ATOMS: atom_id res chain seq x y z
N MET A 1 -33.05 -13.33 -9.53
CA MET A 1 -31.70 -12.91 -9.13
C MET A 1 -31.61 -11.39 -9.19
N GLY A 2 -31.36 -10.73 -8.06
CA GLY A 2 -31.32 -9.26 -7.98
C GLY A 2 -30.11 -8.69 -8.71
N ARG A 3 -30.33 -7.65 -9.52
CA ARG A 3 -29.26 -6.92 -10.23
C ARG A 3 -28.24 -6.40 -9.19
N PRO A 4 -26.93 -6.65 -9.34
CA PRO A 4 -25.94 -6.13 -8.41
C PRO A 4 -26.09 -4.60 -8.35
N PRO A 5 -25.98 -3.99 -7.15
CA PRO A 5 -26.22 -2.57 -6.97
C PRO A 5 -25.36 -1.77 -7.96
N LYS A 6 -26.00 -0.91 -8.76
CA LYS A 6 -25.35 -0.19 -9.87
C LYS A 6 -24.18 0.71 -9.43
N HIS A 7 -24.06 1.00 -8.14
CA HIS A 7 -22.97 1.78 -7.52
C HIS A 7 -22.60 1.12 -6.19
N ASP A 8 -21.81 0.05 -6.27
CA ASP A 8 -21.21 -0.60 -5.11
C ASP A 8 -20.00 0.21 -4.61
N VAL A 9 -19.65 0.05 -3.33
CA VAL A 9 -18.55 0.75 -2.64
C VAL A 9 -17.26 0.71 -3.46
N ASP A 10 -16.94 -0.42 -4.08
CA ASP A 10 -15.73 -0.57 -4.88
C ASP A 10 -15.66 0.40 -6.05
N ARG A 11 -16.76 0.65 -6.77
CA ARG A 11 -16.76 1.61 -7.88
C ARG A 11 -16.50 3.04 -7.41
N LEU A 12 -17.00 3.41 -6.23
CA LEU A 12 -16.76 4.72 -5.65
C LEU A 12 -15.29 4.87 -5.22
N LEU A 13 -14.72 3.82 -4.64
CA LEU A 13 -13.32 3.80 -4.25
C LEU A 13 -12.38 3.74 -5.46
N ASP A 14 -12.74 3.05 -6.55
CA ASP A 14 -12.00 3.09 -7.82
C ASP A 14 -11.96 4.50 -8.41
N ALA A 15 -13.11 5.17 -8.43
CA ALA A 15 -13.19 6.56 -8.87
C ALA A 15 -12.40 7.51 -7.97
N ALA A 16 -12.39 7.26 -6.66
CA ALA A 16 -11.59 8.03 -5.71
C ALA A 16 -10.07 7.82 -5.91
N ALA A 17 -9.64 6.56 -6.14
CA ALA A 17 -8.25 6.23 -6.46
C ALA A 17 -7.79 6.90 -7.77
N GLU A 18 -8.66 6.98 -8.77
CA GLU A 18 -8.40 7.69 -10.03
C GLU A 18 -8.21 9.19 -9.85
N LEU A 19 -9.11 9.83 -9.10
CA LEU A 19 -8.99 11.26 -8.82
C LEU A 19 -7.71 11.56 -8.04
N LEU A 20 -7.36 10.70 -7.07
CA LEU A 20 -6.12 10.83 -6.33
C LEU A 20 -4.90 10.66 -7.25
N ALA A 21 -4.91 9.66 -8.13
CA ALA A 21 -3.80 9.41 -9.04
C ALA A 21 -3.58 10.56 -10.04
N GLY A 22 -4.64 11.25 -10.46
CA GLY A 22 -4.57 12.36 -11.41
C GLY A 22 -4.34 13.75 -10.80
N GLY A 23 -4.86 14.00 -9.59
CA GLY A 23 -4.88 15.34 -8.99
C GLY A 23 -4.52 15.40 -7.50
N GLY A 24 -4.01 14.30 -6.94
CA GLY A 24 -3.64 14.20 -5.54
C GLY A 24 -4.83 14.16 -4.57
N PRO A 25 -4.57 14.14 -3.25
CA PRO A 25 -5.60 14.00 -2.22
C PRO A 25 -6.70 15.07 -2.27
N ALA A 26 -6.36 16.30 -2.66
CA ALA A 26 -7.31 17.40 -2.78
C ALA A 26 -8.35 17.21 -3.89
N ALA A 27 -8.01 16.45 -4.95
CA ALA A 27 -8.94 16.15 -6.04
C ALA A 27 -10.05 15.16 -5.62
N VAL A 28 -9.84 14.39 -4.56
CA VAL A 28 -10.83 13.47 -4.02
C VAL A 28 -11.87 14.24 -3.22
N THR A 29 -12.94 14.65 -3.90
CA THR A 29 -14.10 15.33 -3.32
C THR A 29 -15.34 14.44 -3.44
N MET A 30 -16.33 14.63 -2.56
CA MET A 30 -17.59 13.86 -2.61
C MET A 30 -18.29 14.00 -3.97
N SER A 31 -18.37 15.23 -4.48
CA SER A 31 -18.95 15.53 -5.80
C SER A 31 -18.07 15.03 -6.95
N GLY A 32 -16.74 15.15 -6.82
CA GLY A 32 -15.79 14.62 -7.78
C GLY A 32 -15.93 13.11 -7.95
N VAL A 33 -16.01 12.36 -6.84
CA VAL A 33 -16.21 10.91 -6.86
C VAL A 33 -17.57 10.53 -7.44
N ALA A 34 -18.64 11.23 -7.06
CA ALA A 34 -19.96 11.00 -7.66
C ALA A 34 -19.93 11.17 -9.19
N LYS A 35 -19.33 12.26 -9.66
CA LYS A 35 -19.18 12.55 -11.10
C LYS A 35 -18.33 11.50 -11.81
N ALA A 36 -17.17 11.17 -11.25
CA ALA A 36 -16.23 10.19 -11.85
C ALA A 36 -16.81 8.77 -11.87
N ALA A 37 -17.59 8.39 -10.85
CA ALA A 37 -18.27 7.09 -10.79
C ALA A 37 -19.61 7.04 -11.57
N GLY A 38 -20.04 8.16 -12.17
CA GLY A 38 -21.36 8.27 -12.81
C GLY A 38 -22.52 7.99 -11.84
N ALA A 39 -22.32 8.27 -10.55
CA ALA A 39 -23.27 8.01 -9.48
C ALA A 39 -23.99 9.31 -9.05
N PRO A 40 -25.27 9.25 -8.65
CA PRO A 40 -25.90 10.37 -7.97
C PRO A 40 -25.14 10.75 -6.70
N SER A 41 -25.01 12.05 -6.39
CA SER A 41 -24.31 12.50 -5.18
C SER A 41 -24.83 11.82 -3.91
N GLY A 42 -26.15 11.65 -3.80
CA GLY A 42 -26.78 10.97 -2.67
C GLY A 42 -26.33 9.51 -2.49
N SER A 43 -25.91 8.83 -3.56
CA SER A 43 -25.32 7.49 -3.45
C SER A 43 -23.98 7.51 -2.73
N VAL A 44 -23.13 8.51 -2.98
CA VAL A 44 -21.85 8.63 -2.26
C VAL A 44 -22.09 8.94 -0.78
N TYR A 45 -22.93 9.94 -0.49
CA TYR A 45 -23.25 10.34 0.89
C TYR A 45 -23.92 9.22 1.72
N HIS A 46 -24.67 8.33 1.06
CA HIS A 46 -25.24 7.19 1.76
C HIS A 46 -24.16 6.18 2.21
N ARG A 47 -23.06 6.01 1.47
CA ARG A 47 -21.99 5.05 1.84
C ARG A 47 -20.92 5.71 2.71
N PHE A 48 -20.61 6.97 2.43
CA PHE A 48 -19.62 7.74 3.14
C PHE A 48 -20.28 9.04 3.61
N PRO A 49 -20.47 9.24 4.92
CA PRO A 49 -21.15 10.43 5.44
C PRO A 49 -20.41 11.73 5.07
N ASP A 50 -19.08 11.67 4.95
CA ASP A 50 -18.23 12.80 4.63
C ASP A 50 -16.95 12.37 3.87
N ARG A 51 -16.13 13.36 3.51
CA ARG A 51 -14.86 13.15 2.80
C ARG A 51 -13.84 12.36 3.65
N PRO A 52 -13.62 12.65 4.95
CA PRO A 52 -12.75 11.84 5.80
C PRO A 52 -13.12 10.35 5.81
N ALA A 53 -14.41 10.00 5.89
CA ALA A 53 -14.86 8.60 5.85
C ALA A 53 -14.56 7.92 4.51
N LEU A 54 -14.74 8.65 3.39
CA LEU A 54 -14.35 8.17 2.05
C LEU A 54 -12.83 7.94 1.95
N LEU A 55 -12.02 8.87 2.43
CA LEU A 55 -10.56 8.77 2.38
C LEU A 55 -10.01 7.65 3.26
N ALA A 56 -10.57 7.49 4.46
CA ALA A 56 -10.25 6.37 5.34
C ALA A 56 -10.54 5.03 4.65
N ALA A 57 -11.72 4.87 4.05
CA ALA A 57 -12.09 3.65 3.34
C ALA A 57 -11.17 3.39 2.12
N LEU A 58 -10.81 4.43 1.39
CA LEU A 58 -9.86 4.36 0.27
C LEU A 58 -8.49 3.88 0.73
N TRP A 59 -7.95 4.47 1.80
CA TRP A 59 -6.68 4.07 2.41
C TRP A 59 -6.72 2.62 2.89
N THR A 60 -7.74 2.24 3.66
CA THR A 60 -7.88 0.89 4.20
C THR A 60 -7.98 -0.16 3.09
N ARG A 61 -8.68 0.12 1.99
CA ARG A 61 -8.75 -0.79 0.84
C ARG A 61 -7.38 -1.00 0.21
N ALA A 62 -6.65 0.09 -0.06
CA ALA A 62 -5.31 0.01 -0.64
C ALA A 62 -4.34 -0.73 0.29
N LEU A 63 -4.37 -0.41 1.59
CA LEU A 63 -3.48 -1.00 2.59
C LEU A 63 -3.72 -2.51 2.74
N ARG A 64 -4.99 -2.93 2.77
CA ARG A 64 -5.36 -4.35 2.86
C ARG A 64 -4.84 -5.14 1.65
N GLY A 65 -5.06 -4.63 0.44
CA GLY A 65 -4.60 -5.29 -0.77
C GLY A 65 -3.07 -5.42 -0.83
N PHE A 66 -2.34 -4.41 -0.37
CA PHE A 66 -0.88 -4.47 -0.27
C PHE A 66 -0.41 -5.48 0.79
N HIS A 67 -1.02 -5.45 1.97
CA HIS A 67 -0.67 -6.35 3.07
C HIS A 67 -0.93 -7.82 2.74
N GLU A 68 -1.97 -8.15 1.98
CA GLU A 68 -2.25 -9.53 1.57
C GLU A 68 -1.06 -10.16 0.82
N ASP A 69 -0.58 -9.49 -0.24
CA ASP A 69 0.56 -9.96 -1.03
C ASP A 69 1.87 -9.92 -0.24
N LEU A 70 2.07 -8.88 0.58
CA LEU A 70 3.27 -8.72 1.38
C LEU A 70 3.37 -9.79 2.48
N PHE A 71 2.30 -10.05 3.23
CA PHE A 71 2.31 -11.06 4.29
C PHE A 71 2.48 -12.47 3.76
N ALA A 72 1.95 -12.77 2.56
CA ALA A 72 2.21 -14.05 1.91
C ALA A 72 3.71 -14.27 1.67
N ALA A 73 4.45 -13.23 1.27
CA ALA A 73 5.90 -13.30 1.08
C ALA A 73 6.69 -13.32 2.39
N LEU A 74 6.29 -12.53 3.39
CA LEU A 74 6.94 -12.46 4.70
C LEU A 74 6.80 -13.76 5.51
N SER A 75 5.79 -14.58 5.20
CA SER A 75 5.49 -15.84 5.92
C SER A 75 6.25 -17.05 5.36
N LEU A 76 7.16 -16.86 4.40
CA LEU A 76 7.99 -17.95 3.88
C LEU A 76 8.97 -18.45 4.95
N GLU A 77 9.21 -19.77 4.97
CA GLU A 77 10.02 -20.43 6.00
C GLU A 77 11.49 -19.98 5.99
N ASP A 78 12.07 -19.81 4.80
CA ASP A 78 13.43 -19.30 4.64
C ASP A 78 13.41 -17.76 4.74
N PRO A 79 14.06 -17.16 5.75
CA PRO A 79 14.09 -15.71 5.92
C PRO A 79 14.78 -14.98 4.75
N GLN A 80 15.78 -15.60 4.09
CA GLN A 80 16.39 -14.98 2.91
C GLN A 80 15.44 -14.96 1.72
N GLU A 81 14.67 -16.04 1.55
CA GLU A 81 13.62 -16.09 0.56
C GLU A 81 12.51 -15.09 0.85
N ALA A 82 12.08 -14.97 2.11
CA ALA A 82 11.08 -13.99 2.54
C ALA A 82 11.52 -12.55 2.24
N ILE A 83 12.79 -12.20 2.48
CA ILE A 83 13.36 -10.88 2.14
C ILE A 83 13.30 -10.63 0.63
N ARG A 84 13.77 -11.59 -0.17
CA ARG A 84 13.77 -11.50 -1.64
C ARG A 84 12.35 -11.33 -2.18
N ARG A 85 11.43 -12.19 -1.74
CA ARG A 85 10.06 -12.27 -2.24
C ARG A 85 9.20 -11.09 -1.78
N SER A 86 9.42 -10.53 -0.61
CA SER A 86 8.68 -9.36 -0.13
C SER A 86 9.02 -8.10 -0.94
N ALA A 87 10.28 -7.90 -1.31
CA ALA A 87 10.70 -6.82 -2.22
C ALA A 87 10.04 -6.96 -3.60
N ARG A 88 10.07 -8.18 -4.19
CA ARG A 88 9.35 -8.48 -5.44
C ARG A 88 7.85 -8.22 -5.31
N ALA A 89 7.22 -8.80 -4.31
CA ALA A 89 5.76 -8.74 -4.10
C ALA A 89 5.28 -7.30 -4.02
N SER A 90 6.04 -6.41 -3.38
CA SER A 90 5.73 -5.00 -3.28
C SER A 90 5.67 -4.31 -4.65
N LEU A 91 6.64 -4.58 -5.52
CA LEU A 91 6.68 -4.03 -6.89
C LEU A 91 5.63 -4.66 -7.78
N ASP A 92 5.41 -5.98 -7.68
CA ASP A 92 4.38 -6.70 -8.44
C ASP A 92 2.97 -6.19 -8.09
N TRP A 93 2.69 -5.95 -6.81
CA TRP A 93 1.44 -5.37 -6.37
C TRP A 93 1.26 -3.95 -6.89
N ALA A 94 2.28 -3.11 -6.78
CA ALA A 94 2.21 -1.73 -7.26
C ALA A 94 2.06 -1.62 -8.78
N ARG A 95 2.62 -2.59 -9.53
CA ARG A 95 2.42 -2.72 -10.99
C ARG A 95 0.99 -3.08 -11.35
N ARG A 96 0.39 -4.04 -10.65
CA ARG A 96 -1.01 -4.45 -10.85
C ARG A 96 -2.00 -3.38 -10.40
N ASN A 97 -1.66 -2.63 -9.35
CA ASN A 97 -2.54 -1.68 -8.68
C ASN A 97 -1.91 -0.27 -8.60
N PRO A 98 -1.59 0.39 -9.73
CA PRO A 98 -0.83 1.64 -9.71
C PRO A 98 -1.61 2.82 -9.14
N ARG A 99 -2.94 2.74 -9.05
CA ARG A 99 -3.82 3.78 -8.50
C ARG A 99 -3.80 3.69 -6.97
N GLU A 100 -4.01 2.49 -6.45
CA GLU A 100 -3.95 2.13 -5.02
C GLU A 100 -2.53 2.35 -4.47
N ALA A 101 -1.49 2.03 -5.23
CA ALA A 101 -0.12 2.32 -4.83
C ALA A 101 0.12 3.82 -4.65
N ARG A 102 -0.50 4.68 -5.46
CA ARG A 102 -0.45 6.14 -5.26
C ARG A 102 -1.21 6.60 -4.03
N VAL A 103 -2.31 5.93 -3.67
CA VAL A 103 -2.99 6.16 -2.38
C VAL A 103 -2.02 5.90 -1.22
N LEU A 104 -1.32 4.77 -1.23
CA LEU A 104 -0.36 4.43 -0.19
C LEU A 104 0.84 5.38 -0.16
N LEU A 105 1.38 5.76 -1.33
CA LEU A 105 2.47 6.73 -1.43
C LEU A 105 2.09 8.14 -0.94
N ALA A 106 0.83 8.56 -1.10
CA ALA A 106 0.36 9.83 -0.56
C ALA A 106 0.43 9.84 0.97
N GLY A 107 0.14 8.69 1.60
CA GLY A 107 0.20 8.52 3.05
C GLY A 107 -1.10 8.94 3.75
N ALA A 108 -1.39 8.27 4.88
CA ALA A 108 -2.60 8.51 5.67
C ALA A 108 -2.77 9.98 6.11
N ARG A 109 -1.66 10.63 6.50
CA ARG A 109 -1.66 12.04 6.92
C ARG A 109 -2.17 12.99 5.84
N GLU A 110 -1.73 12.82 4.59
CA GLU A 110 -2.19 13.62 3.46
C GLU A 110 -3.65 13.30 3.09
N LEU A 111 -4.15 12.14 3.51
CA LEU A 111 -5.54 11.71 3.41
C LEU A 111 -6.37 12.08 4.65
N ASP A 112 -5.92 13.09 5.39
CA ASP A 112 -6.68 13.72 6.48
C ASP A 112 -6.96 12.77 7.66
N GLU A 113 -5.99 11.90 7.98
CA GLU A 113 -6.09 10.90 9.05
C GLU A 113 -6.55 11.46 10.40
N GLN A 114 -6.16 12.70 10.75
CA GLN A 114 -6.60 13.38 11.96
C GLN A 114 -8.13 13.51 12.09
N ASN A 115 -8.84 13.56 10.97
CA ASN A 115 -10.29 13.71 10.92
C ASN A 115 -11.02 12.39 10.69
N TRP A 116 -10.31 11.27 10.60
CA TRP A 116 -10.92 9.95 10.50
C TRP A 116 -11.61 9.56 11.81
N SER A 117 -12.64 8.73 11.69
CA SER A 117 -13.28 8.11 12.85
C SER A 117 -12.26 7.39 13.73
N GLU A 118 -12.53 7.32 15.03
CA GLU A 118 -11.68 6.59 15.97
C GLU A 118 -11.47 5.13 15.55
N GLN A 119 -12.53 4.48 15.05
CA GLN A 119 -12.48 3.13 14.53
C GLN A 119 -11.50 3.01 13.35
N ALA A 120 -11.57 3.91 12.37
CA ALA A 120 -10.70 3.86 11.19
C ALA A 120 -9.22 4.09 11.54
N ARG A 121 -8.94 4.99 12.49
CA ARG A 121 -7.58 5.19 13.02
C ARG A 121 -7.09 3.95 13.77
N ALA A 122 -7.94 3.34 14.59
CA ALA A 122 -7.62 2.10 15.29
C ALA A 122 -7.35 0.94 14.32
N ASP A 123 -8.13 0.81 13.24
CA ASP A 123 -7.93 -0.21 12.21
C ASP A 123 -6.59 -0.03 11.49
N THR A 124 -6.25 1.21 11.14
CA THR A 124 -4.97 1.54 10.51
C THR A 124 -3.79 1.28 11.45
N ALA A 125 -3.91 1.67 12.73
CA ALA A 125 -2.91 1.38 13.74
C ALA A 125 -2.69 -0.13 13.93
N ARG A 126 -3.78 -0.93 13.96
CA ARG A 126 -3.70 -2.40 14.03
C ARG A 126 -3.00 -2.99 12.80
N ALA A 127 -3.32 -2.50 11.61
CA ALA A 127 -2.67 -2.96 10.37
C ALA A 127 -1.16 -2.64 10.37
N ASN A 128 -0.78 -1.43 10.79
CA ASN A 128 0.62 -1.03 10.91
C ASN A 128 1.37 -1.86 11.96
N ALA A 129 0.74 -2.13 13.10
CA ALA A 129 1.30 -2.98 14.15
C ALA A 129 1.52 -4.43 13.67
N ALA A 130 0.58 -4.97 12.88
CA ALA A 130 0.74 -6.30 12.29
C ALA A 130 1.92 -6.38 11.32
N LEU A 131 2.11 -5.37 10.47
CA LEU A 131 3.28 -5.29 9.58
C LEU A 131 4.58 -5.18 10.38
N HIS A 132 4.61 -4.32 11.40
CA HIS A 132 5.78 -4.17 12.26
C HIS A 132 6.14 -5.48 12.99
N ALA A 133 5.14 -6.22 13.47
CA ALA A 133 5.34 -7.53 14.10
C ALA A 133 5.89 -8.56 13.12
N ALA A 134 5.37 -8.61 11.88
CA ALA A 134 5.86 -9.53 10.85
C ALA A 134 7.31 -9.23 10.44
N LEU A 135 7.66 -7.95 10.28
CA LEU A 135 9.04 -7.53 10.00
C LEU A 135 9.97 -7.88 11.16
N SER A 136 9.55 -7.63 12.40
CA SER A 136 10.32 -8.01 13.59
C SER A 136 10.55 -9.52 13.67
N ALA A 137 9.53 -10.32 13.37
CA ALA A 137 9.64 -11.78 13.32
C ALA A 137 10.57 -12.26 12.21
N LEU A 138 10.47 -11.67 11.01
CA LEU A 138 11.38 -11.96 9.90
C LEU A 138 12.83 -11.68 10.30
N ILE A 139 13.10 -10.49 10.86
CA ILE A 139 14.44 -10.08 11.32
C ILE A 139 14.97 -11.07 12.35
N ALA A 140 14.17 -11.43 13.36
CA ALA A 140 14.57 -12.42 14.37
C ALA A 140 14.89 -13.79 13.75
N ASN A 141 14.08 -14.24 12.78
CA ASN A 141 14.26 -15.52 12.11
C ASN A 141 15.50 -15.58 11.21
N THR A 142 16.08 -14.44 10.81
CA THR A 142 17.35 -14.43 10.07
C THR A 142 18.51 -15.03 10.87
N GLY A 143 18.46 -14.97 12.20
CA GLY A 143 19.58 -15.33 13.08
C GLY A 143 20.80 -14.41 12.95
N ASP A 144 20.70 -13.29 12.23
CA ASP A 144 21.80 -12.35 12.08
C ASP A 144 21.91 -11.44 13.31
N THR A 145 22.99 -11.60 14.06
CA THR A 145 23.25 -10.87 15.32
C THR A 145 24.11 -9.63 15.11
N ALA A 146 24.43 -9.25 13.86
CA ALA A 146 25.17 -8.04 13.60
C ALA A 146 24.37 -6.80 14.06
N PRO A 147 25.05 -5.74 14.57
CA PRO A 147 24.37 -4.54 15.05
C PRO A 147 23.48 -3.84 14.00
N ASP A 148 23.75 -4.06 12.72
CA ASP A 148 23.07 -3.46 11.57
C ASP A 148 22.08 -4.42 10.87
N ALA A 149 21.87 -5.63 11.39
CA ALA A 149 21.08 -6.66 10.73
C ALA A 149 19.63 -6.23 10.48
N ALA A 150 19.02 -5.58 11.48
CA ALA A 150 17.67 -5.03 11.36
C ALA A 150 17.59 -3.95 10.27
N ASP A 151 18.57 -3.04 10.23
CA ASP A 151 18.62 -1.98 9.23
C ASP A 151 18.80 -2.54 7.82
N ARG A 152 19.64 -3.56 7.62
CA ARG A 152 19.80 -4.24 6.32
C ARG A 152 18.52 -4.91 5.86
N ALA A 153 17.80 -5.58 6.76
CA ALA A 153 16.53 -6.22 6.44
C ALA A 153 15.44 -5.17 6.10
N LEU A 154 15.32 -4.10 6.88
CA LEU A 154 14.38 -3.01 6.60
C LEU A 154 14.72 -2.29 5.29
N LEU A 155 16.01 -2.05 5.02
CA LEU A 155 16.48 -1.47 3.77
C LEU A 155 16.06 -2.32 2.56
N ALA A 156 16.21 -3.65 2.67
CA ALA A 156 15.85 -4.58 1.60
C ALA A 156 14.33 -4.73 1.41
N VAL A 157 13.56 -4.77 2.50
CA VAL A 157 12.13 -5.14 2.49
C VAL A 157 11.20 -3.92 2.42
N VAL A 158 11.63 -2.77 2.92
CA VAL A 158 10.80 -1.56 3.06
C VAL A 158 11.35 -0.43 2.20
N ASP A 159 12.57 0.02 2.48
CA ASP A 159 13.08 1.27 1.89
C ASP A 159 13.34 1.15 0.39
N LEU A 160 14.00 0.06 -0.04
CA LEU A 160 14.27 -0.22 -1.44
C LEU A 160 12.98 -0.28 -2.29
N PRO A 161 12.00 -1.16 -2.00
CA PRO A 161 10.79 -1.23 -2.79
C PRO A 161 9.99 0.08 -2.74
N TYR A 162 9.90 0.75 -1.58
CA TYR A 162 9.27 2.06 -1.47
C TYR A 162 9.91 3.08 -2.41
N ALA A 163 11.24 3.21 -2.39
CA ALA A 163 11.99 4.15 -3.22
C ALA A 163 11.80 3.86 -4.72
N MET A 164 11.84 2.57 -5.11
CA MET A 164 11.61 2.15 -6.49
C MET A 164 10.20 2.47 -6.96
N ILE A 165 9.17 2.11 -6.19
CA ILE A 165 7.76 2.39 -6.52
C ILE A 165 7.54 3.91 -6.63
N ARG A 166 8.00 4.67 -5.64
CA ARG A 166 7.89 6.14 -5.62
C ARG A 166 8.57 6.76 -6.82
N ARG A 167 9.77 6.32 -7.20
CA ARG A 167 10.54 6.83 -8.35
C ARG A 167 9.73 6.79 -9.66
N TYR A 168 8.95 5.75 -9.89
CA TYR A 168 8.13 5.64 -11.10
C TYR A 168 6.79 6.37 -10.95
N LEU A 169 6.05 6.09 -9.88
CA LEU A 169 4.66 6.51 -9.79
C LEU A 169 4.49 8.02 -9.50
N SER A 170 5.45 8.64 -8.81
CA SER A 170 5.41 10.08 -8.47
C SER A 170 5.49 11.01 -9.69
N VAL A 171 6.08 10.53 -10.78
CA VAL A 171 6.21 11.26 -12.06
C VAL A 171 5.26 10.71 -13.12
N GLY A 172 4.23 9.96 -12.72
CA GLY A 172 3.23 9.40 -13.64
C GLY A 172 3.73 8.28 -14.54
N ARG A 173 4.93 7.72 -14.31
CA ARG A 173 5.47 6.61 -15.12
C ARG A 173 4.93 5.27 -14.64
N GLN A 174 4.85 4.32 -15.56
CA GLN A 174 4.61 2.92 -15.23
C GLN A 174 5.90 2.30 -14.65
N ILE A 175 5.74 1.38 -13.69
CA ILE A 175 6.85 0.57 -13.18
C ILE A 175 7.21 -0.45 -14.27
N PRO A 176 8.46 -0.55 -14.74
CA PRO A 176 8.87 -1.50 -15.80
C PRO A 176 8.73 -2.98 -15.42
N ASP A 177 8.62 -3.86 -16.42
CA ASP A 177 8.42 -5.31 -16.23
C ASP A 177 9.58 -6.00 -15.47
N HIS A 178 10.80 -5.50 -15.66
CA HIS A 178 11.99 -6.02 -15.00
C HIS A 178 12.18 -5.49 -13.56
N ALA A 179 11.41 -4.47 -13.14
CA ALA A 179 11.64 -3.82 -11.84
C ALA A 179 11.39 -4.74 -10.62
N PRO A 180 10.39 -5.64 -10.60
CA PRO A 180 10.21 -6.59 -9.50
C PRO A 180 11.39 -7.56 -9.36
N GLU A 181 11.93 -8.05 -10.46
CA GLU A 181 13.11 -8.93 -10.45
C GLU A 181 14.36 -8.18 -9.99
N LEU A 182 14.54 -6.94 -10.46
CA LEU A 182 15.64 -6.09 -10.00
C LEU A 182 15.54 -5.82 -8.49
N ALA A 183 14.34 -5.58 -7.95
CA ALA A 183 14.12 -5.39 -6.51
C ALA A 183 14.48 -6.64 -5.71
N GLU A 184 14.08 -7.83 -6.19
CA GLU A 184 14.42 -9.13 -5.59
C GLU A 184 15.94 -9.35 -5.51
N GLN A 185 16.65 -9.10 -6.62
CA GLN A 185 18.10 -9.25 -6.71
C GLN A 185 18.83 -8.24 -5.83
N ALA A 186 18.39 -6.99 -5.83
CA ALA A 186 18.95 -5.93 -4.99
C ALA A 186 18.72 -6.20 -3.49
N ALA A 187 17.53 -6.67 -3.11
CA ALA A 187 17.23 -7.06 -1.73
C ALA A 187 18.14 -8.20 -1.24
N ALA A 188 18.38 -9.21 -2.07
CA ALA A 188 19.34 -10.28 -1.77
C ALA A 188 20.75 -9.73 -1.56
N ALA A 189 21.22 -8.87 -2.47
CA ALA A 189 22.55 -8.29 -2.39
C ALA A 189 22.73 -7.42 -1.14
N LEU A 190 21.75 -6.56 -0.83
CA LEU A 190 21.77 -5.67 0.33
C LEU A 190 21.81 -6.47 1.65
N PHE A 191 21.00 -7.51 1.75
CA PHE A 191 20.97 -8.35 2.94
C PHE A 191 22.29 -9.12 3.13
N ALA A 192 22.90 -9.57 2.04
CA ALA A 192 24.18 -10.28 2.07
C ALA A 192 25.40 -9.38 2.40
N MET A 193 25.27 -8.05 2.35
CA MET A 193 26.35 -7.14 2.75
C MET A 193 26.64 -7.35 4.23
N ARG A 194 27.82 -7.88 4.57
CA ARG A 194 28.29 -7.95 5.95
C ARG A 194 29.25 -6.79 6.22
N PRO A 195 29.12 -6.08 7.36
CA PRO A 195 30.16 -5.15 7.76
C PRO A 195 31.48 -5.92 7.90
N SER A 196 32.56 -5.33 7.36
CA SER A 196 33.93 -5.87 7.42
C SER A 196 34.52 -5.76 8.82
#